data_AF-A0A6M3LA80-F1
#
_entry.id   AF-A0A6M3LA80-F1
#
_cell.length_a   1.000
_cell.length_b   1.000
_cell.length_c   1.000
_cell.angle_alpha   90.00
_cell.angle_beta   90.00
_cell.angle_gamma   90.00
#
_symmetry.space_group_name_H-M   'P 1'
#
loop_
_entity.id
_entity.type
_entity.pdbx_description
1 polymer ?
#
loop_
_entity_poly.entity_id
_entity_poly.type
_entity_poly.pdbx_seq_one_letter_code
_entity_poly.pdbx_strand_id
1 'polypeptide(L)'
;HFVTYLCSEGMKEALSRGHIKKILVMAVYRRAKLFDEYIDLFYTLKSKYKREGNKGLEMMCKYFLNTLYGKFGQKRTETLKWKDKKPGQYFKEAIFDLTRGIWITETHLLGMIIHKRSVGEAPHSCVAIAAHITESARLYLWELFEKVGFDNVMYCDTDSLKLRACDIRPLKSLMDEYRLGYLDLKDKTKRLDIMGAKAYQTEDKLVMKGVPRKAKKVDTYKYEYYTFFNQSTHLNEGVTRYYLTKKTVKDVTPRYDKGEITTEGKIIPFQLESYGPLLSQLPEPPSFFSNPPVQPPEPS
;
A
#
# COMPACT_ATOMS: atom_id res chain seq x y z
N HIS A 1 16.72 16.66 -15.42
CA HIS A 1 15.78 15.81 -16.20
C HIS A 1 15.81 14.39 -15.66
N PHE A 2 14.68 13.71 -15.51
CA PHE A 2 14.63 12.32 -15.03
C PHE A 2 13.70 11.48 -15.89
N VAL A 3 13.84 10.16 -15.82
CA VAL A 3 12.97 9.18 -16.48
C VAL A 3 12.00 8.63 -15.44
N THR A 4 10.71 8.54 -15.79
CA THR A 4 9.68 7.98 -14.91
C THR A 4 8.58 7.31 -15.72
N TYR A 5 7.69 6.62 -15.02
CA TYR A 5 6.49 6.00 -15.57
C TYR A 5 5.27 6.77 -15.06
N LEU A 6 4.36 7.09 -15.96
CA LEU A 6 3.10 7.77 -15.66
C LEU A 6 1.95 6.92 -16.20
N CYS A 7 0.86 6.84 -15.46
CA CYS A 7 -0.41 6.34 -15.97
C CYS A 7 -1.19 7.50 -16.63
N SER A 8 -2.42 7.22 -17.07
CA SER A 8 -3.16 8.14 -17.92
C SER A 8 -3.37 9.54 -17.33
N GLU A 9 -3.69 9.66 -16.04
CA GLU A 9 -3.98 10.96 -15.42
C GLU A 9 -2.69 11.74 -15.13
N GLY A 10 -1.64 11.06 -14.68
CA GLY A 10 -0.33 11.66 -14.45
C GLY A 10 0.31 12.13 -15.75
N MET A 11 0.09 11.41 -16.86
CA MET A 11 0.52 11.84 -18.18
C MET A 11 -0.20 13.11 -18.63
N LYS A 12 -1.52 13.20 -18.46
CA LYS A 12 -2.29 14.42 -18.77
C LYS A 12 -1.81 15.60 -17.97
N GLU A 13 -1.57 15.41 -16.67
CA GLU A 13 -1.10 16.45 -15.76
C GLU A 13 0.32 16.92 -16.10
N ALA A 14 1.20 16.00 -16.45
CA ALA A 14 2.55 16.34 -16.88
C ALA A 14 2.56 17.04 -18.25
N LEU A 15 1.64 16.69 -19.15
CA LEU A 15 1.48 17.37 -20.45
C LEU A 15 0.94 18.78 -20.29
N SER A 16 -0.11 18.97 -19.48
CA SER A 16 -0.74 20.28 -19.26
C SER A 16 0.24 21.32 -18.70
N ARG A 17 1.24 20.85 -17.93
CA ARG A 17 2.31 21.69 -17.35
C ARG A 17 3.60 21.73 -18.17
N GLY A 18 3.64 21.09 -19.34
CA GLY A 18 4.84 21.07 -20.19
C GLY A 18 6.04 20.31 -19.59
N HIS A 19 5.80 19.37 -18.67
CA HIS A 19 6.85 18.57 -18.02
C HIS A 19 7.39 17.46 -18.93
N ILE A 20 6.58 16.96 -19.88
CA ILE A 20 6.98 15.88 -20.79
C ILE A 20 7.93 16.42 -21.87
N LYS A 21 9.17 15.92 -21.89
CA LYS A 21 10.15 16.23 -22.95
C LYS A 21 10.19 15.18 -24.06
N LYS A 22 10.03 13.91 -23.71
CA LYS A 22 10.08 12.78 -24.64
C LYS A 22 9.28 11.60 -24.07
N ILE A 23 8.55 10.89 -24.93
CA ILE A 23 7.91 9.61 -24.62
C ILE A 23 8.81 8.51 -25.19
N LEU A 24 9.18 7.53 -24.36
CA LEU A 24 10.08 6.43 -24.73
C LEU A 24 9.29 5.21 -25.17
N VAL A 25 8.35 4.81 -24.32
CA VAL A 25 7.49 3.64 -24.50
C VAL A 25 6.10 4.01 -23.99
N MET A 26 5.07 3.52 -24.65
CA MET A 26 3.68 3.71 -24.23
C MET A 26 2.89 2.41 -24.40
N ALA A 27 2.11 2.05 -23.38
CA ALA A 27 1.11 1.00 -23.45
C ALA A 27 -0.28 1.63 -23.42
N VAL A 28 -1.14 1.29 -24.38
CA VAL A 28 -2.48 1.86 -24.53
C VAL A 28 -3.53 0.81 -24.22
N TYR A 29 -4.51 1.19 -23.40
CA TYR A 29 -5.56 0.29 -22.93
C TYR A 29 -6.95 0.82 -23.31
N ARG A 30 -7.90 -0.07 -23.56
CA ARG A 30 -9.31 0.30 -23.70
C ARG A 30 -9.92 0.56 -22.32
N ARG A 31 -10.60 1.71 -22.16
CA ARG A 31 -11.32 2.05 -20.93
C ARG A 31 -12.71 1.39 -20.88
N ALA A 32 -13.14 1.00 -19.69
CA ALA A 32 -14.50 0.59 -19.38
C ALA A 32 -14.85 0.92 -17.92
N LYS A 33 -16.14 0.90 -17.59
CA LYS A 33 -16.63 0.98 -16.20
C LYS A 33 -16.51 -0.39 -15.55
N LEU A 34 -15.31 -0.74 -15.10
CA LEU A 34 -14.98 -2.09 -14.63
C LEU A 34 -15.60 -2.43 -13.26
N PHE A 35 -15.92 -1.42 -12.44
CA PHE A 35 -16.20 -1.63 -11.02
C PHE A 35 -17.51 -1.00 -10.53
N ASP A 36 -18.30 -0.32 -11.38
CA ASP A 36 -19.49 0.41 -10.97
C ASP A 36 -20.45 -0.47 -10.14
N GLU A 37 -20.85 -1.63 -10.68
CA GLU A 37 -21.74 -2.57 -9.99
C GLU A 37 -21.19 -3.07 -8.65
N TYR A 38 -19.88 -3.37 -8.61
CA TYR A 38 -19.20 -3.82 -7.40
C TYR A 38 -19.20 -2.74 -6.32
N ILE A 39 -18.84 -1.51 -6.71
CA ILE A 39 -18.77 -0.38 -5.80
C ILE A 39 -20.16 -0.03 -5.29
N ASP A 40 -21.15 0.05 -6.17
CA ASP A 40 -22.53 0.38 -5.82
C ASP A 40 -23.12 -0.63 -4.83
N LEU A 41 -22.90 -1.93 -5.07
CA LEU A 41 -23.34 -2.99 -4.17
C LEU A 41 -22.75 -2.84 -2.77
N PHE A 42 -21.42 -2.82 -2.66
CA PHE A 42 -20.76 -2.81 -1.35
C PHE A 42 -20.89 -1.48 -0.63
N TYR A 43 -21.03 -0.37 -1.35
CA TYR A 43 -21.30 0.94 -0.76
C TYR A 43 -22.72 1.01 -0.19
N THR A 44 -23.71 0.49 -0.92
CA THR A 44 -25.11 0.40 -0.47
C THR A 44 -25.22 -0.50 0.77
N LEU A 45 -24.60 -1.68 0.74
CA LEU A 45 -24.59 -2.61 1.87
C LEU A 45 -23.88 -2.01 3.09
N LYS A 46 -22.71 -1.39 2.91
CA LYS A 46 -22.01 -0.69 4.00
C LYS A 46 -22.90 0.35 4.65
N SER A 47 -23.59 1.18 3.86
CA SER A 47 -24.48 2.23 4.36
C SER A 47 -25.70 1.66 5.10
N LYS A 48 -26.28 0.56 4.60
CA LYS A 48 -27.34 -0.20 5.28
C LYS A 48 -26.88 -0.69 6.65
N TYR A 49 -25.77 -1.42 6.71
CA TYR A 49 -25.27 -2.00 7.96
C TYR A 49 -24.82 -0.95 8.98
N LYS A 50 -24.32 0.20 8.52
CA LYS A 50 -24.05 1.35 9.39
C LYS A 50 -25.32 1.84 10.09
N ARG A 51 -26.43 1.98 9.35
CA ARG A 51 -27.73 2.41 9.92
C ARG A 51 -28.33 1.38 10.87
N GLU A 52 -28.14 0.10 10.59
CA GLU A 52 -28.58 -1.01 11.44
C GLU A 52 -27.69 -1.24 12.68
N GLY A 53 -26.57 -0.50 12.80
CA GLY A 53 -25.60 -0.69 13.88
C GLY A 53 -24.78 -2.00 13.78
N ASN A 54 -24.84 -2.70 12.64
CA ASN A 54 -24.12 -3.95 12.41
C ASN A 54 -22.65 -3.68 12.02
N LYS A 55 -21.83 -3.40 13.03
CA LYS A 55 -20.40 -3.07 12.87
C LYS A 55 -19.58 -4.16 12.16
N GLY A 56 -19.95 -5.43 12.34
CA GLY A 56 -19.25 -6.55 11.72
C GLY A 56 -19.40 -6.55 10.21
N LEU A 57 -20.64 -6.48 9.72
CA LEU A 57 -20.93 -6.46 8.29
C LEU A 57 -20.53 -5.14 7.62
N GLU A 58 -20.66 -4.02 8.32
CA GLU A 58 -20.13 -2.72 7.86
C GLU A 58 -18.62 -2.82 7.58
N MET A 59 -17.86 -3.39 8.54
CA MET A 59 -16.42 -3.57 8.41
C MET A 59 -16.05 -4.50 7.24
N MET A 60 -16.79 -5.61 7.04
CA MET A 60 -16.55 -6.49 5.90
C MET A 60 -16.78 -5.77 4.56
N CYS A 61 -17.88 -5.02 4.42
CA CYS A 61 -18.16 -4.25 3.21
C CYS A 61 -17.05 -3.23 2.94
N LYS A 62 -16.56 -2.56 3.98
CA LYS A 62 -15.41 -1.65 3.88
C LYS A 62 -14.15 -2.38 3.41
N TYR A 63 -13.88 -3.60 3.87
CA TYR A 63 -12.73 -4.36 3.40
C TYR A 63 -12.85 -4.76 1.93
N PHE A 64 -14.03 -5.18 1.47
CA PHE A 64 -14.24 -5.47 0.05
C PHE A 64 -13.92 -4.26 -0.84
N LEU A 65 -14.42 -3.08 -0.49
CA LEU A 65 -14.10 -1.83 -1.18
C LEU A 65 -12.61 -1.51 -1.17
N ASN A 66 -11.96 -1.61 0.00
CA ASN A 66 -10.58 -1.13 0.17
C ASN A 66 -9.51 -2.12 -0.33
N THR A 67 -9.83 -3.42 -0.44
CA THR A 67 -8.83 -4.45 -0.78
C THR A 67 -8.85 -4.85 -2.24
N LEU A 68 -9.91 -4.53 -2.98
CA LEU A 68 -10.08 -4.92 -4.38
C LEU A 68 -8.89 -4.48 -5.25
N TYR A 69 -8.48 -3.20 -5.17
CA TYR A 69 -7.39 -2.70 -6.02
C TYR A 69 -6.06 -3.46 -5.76
N GLY A 70 -5.83 -3.88 -4.50
CA GLY A 70 -4.65 -4.63 -4.11
C GLY A 70 -4.59 -6.04 -4.74
N LYS A 71 -5.74 -6.61 -5.11
CA LYS A 71 -5.79 -7.87 -5.86
C LYS A 71 -5.23 -7.73 -7.26
N PHE A 72 -5.44 -6.59 -7.92
CA PHE A 72 -4.88 -6.33 -9.24
C PHE A 72 -3.35 -6.13 -9.21
N GLY A 73 -2.77 -5.77 -8.08
CA GLY A 73 -1.31 -5.71 -7.87
C GLY A 73 -0.72 -6.96 -7.21
N GLN A 74 -1.48 -8.05 -7.07
CA GLN A 74 -1.04 -9.21 -6.32
C GLN A 74 0.03 -10.01 -7.08
N LYS A 75 1.13 -10.33 -6.40
CA LYS A 75 2.14 -11.26 -6.91
C LYS A 75 1.68 -12.72 -6.75
N ARG A 76 2.02 -13.56 -7.72
CA ARG A 76 1.85 -15.01 -7.64
C ARG A 76 2.89 -15.59 -6.70
N THR A 77 2.39 -16.43 -5.81
CA THR A 77 3.22 -17.30 -4.99
C THR A 77 2.94 -18.73 -5.42
N GLU A 78 3.93 -19.39 -6.00
CA GLU A 78 3.86 -20.83 -6.20
C GLU A 78 3.99 -21.50 -4.83
N THR A 79 3.11 -22.45 -4.54
CA THR A 79 3.12 -23.21 -3.29
C THR A 79 2.99 -24.69 -3.62
N LEU A 80 4.05 -25.46 -3.40
CA LEU A 80 4.03 -26.92 -3.48
C LEU A 80 3.94 -27.48 -2.06
N LYS A 81 3.13 -28.52 -1.87
CA LYS A 81 2.94 -29.14 -0.56
C LYS A 81 2.89 -30.66 -0.68
N TRP A 82 3.58 -31.34 0.22
CA TRP A 82 3.52 -32.80 0.34
C TRP A 82 3.69 -33.23 1.80
N LYS A 83 3.33 -34.49 2.09
CA LYS A 83 3.51 -35.05 3.43
C LYS A 83 4.99 -35.20 3.76
N ASP A 84 5.35 -34.78 4.96
CA ASP A 84 6.67 -35.00 5.51
C ASP A 84 6.84 -36.49 5.86
N LYS A 85 7.94 -37.09 5.40
CA LYS A 85 8.30 -38.48 5.73
C LYS A 85 8.84 -38.61 7.16
N LYS A 86 9.22 -37.49 7.78
CA LYS A 86 9.69 -37.41 9.17
C LYS A 86 8.76 -36.48 9.97
N PRO A 87 7.61 -36.98 10.45
CA PRO A 87 6.69 -36.17 11.25
C PRO A 87 7.37 -35.58 12.48
N GLY A 88 6.97 -34.37 12.88
CA GLY A 88 7.51 -33.67 14.06
C GLY A 88 8.55 -32.59 13.75
N GLN A 89 8.96 -32.44 12.48
CA GLN A 89 9.76 -31.29 12.04
C GLN A 89 8.91 -30.01 12.07
N TYR A 90 9.52 -28.93 12.55
CA TYR A 90 8.85 -27.63 12.68
C TYR A 90 9.88 -26.51 12.53
N PHE A 91 10.12 -26.08 11.30
CA PHE A 91 11.07 -25.02 10.97
C PHE A 91 10.74 -24.37 9.62
N LYS A 92 11.40 -23.26 9.34
CA LYS A 92 11.30 -22.54 8.08
C LYS A 92 12.67 -22.04 7.67
N GLU A 93 13.06 -22.29 6.42
CA GLU A 93 14.39 -21.95 5.91
C GLU A 93 14.32 -21.46 4.46
N ALA A 94 15.22 -20.55 4.10
CA ALA A 94 15.46 -20.19 2.70
C ALA A 94 16.54 -21.12 2.15
N ILE A 95 16.16 -21.96 1.19
CA ILE A 95 17.05 -22.92 0.53
C ILE A 95 17.27 -22.53 -0.93
N PHE A 96 18.42 -22.88 -1.48
CA PHE A 96 18.72 -22.70 -2.90
C PHE A 96 18.68 -24.05 -3.61
N ASP A 97 17.77 -24.22 -4.56
CA ASP A 97 17.69 -25.40 -5.41
C ASP A 97 18.77 -25.32 -6.49
N LEU A 98 19.85 -26.08 -6.33
CA LEU A 98 20.97 -26.12 -7.28
C LEU A 98 20.58 -26.62 -8.67
N THR A 99 19.56 -27.48 -8.78
CA THR A 99 19.13 -28.03 -10.08
C THR A 99 18.35 -27.00 -10.88
N ARG A 100 17.48 -26.24 -10.19
CA ARG A 100 16.64 -25.22 -10.81
C ARG A 100 17.26 -23.82 -10.80
N GLY A 101 18.31 -23.60 -10.01
CA GLY A 101 18.96 -22.29 -9.84
C GLY A 101 18.07 -21.24 -9.16
N ILE A 102 17.21 -21.64 -8.21
CA ILE A 102 16.19 -20.76 -7.61
C ILE A 102 16.21 -20.79 -6.08
N TRP A 103 15.87 -19.66 -5.46
CA TRP A 103 15.57 -19.58 -4.03
C TRP A 103 14.14 -20.03 -3.72
N ILE A 104 13.99 -20.86 -2.70
CA ILE A 104 12.72 -21.38 -2.20
C ILE A 104 12.68 -21.17 -0.69
N THR A 105 11.51 -20.81 -0.16
CA THR A 105 11.24 -20.94 1.27
C THR A 105 10.65 -22.32 1.54
N GLU A 106 11.40 -23.19 2.20
CA GLU A 106 10.93 -24.48 2.71
C GLU A 106 10.32 -24.27 4.10
N THR A 107 9.20 -24.92 4.39
CA THR A 107 8.53 -24.87 5.68
C THR A 107 8.04 -26.25 6.06
N HIS A 108 8.56 -26.79 7.15
CA HIS A 108 8.06 -28.00 7.78
C HIS A 108 7.04 -27.60 8.84
N LEU A 109 5.78 -28.01 8.65
CA LEU A 109 4.70 -27.62 9.54
C LEU A 109 3.56 -28.65 9.49
N LEU A 110 3.14 -29.14 10.66
CA LEU A 110 1.99 -30.06 10.81
C LEU A 110 2.12 -31.33 9.93
N GLY A 111 3.32 -31.90 9.86
CA GLY A 111 3.61 -33.09 9.05
C GLY A 111 3.58 -32.82 7.54
N MET A 112 3.68 -31.56 7.12
CA MET A 112 3.75 -31.15 5.72
C MET A 112 5.06 -30.42 5.46
N ILE A 113 5.61 -30.65 4.27
CA ILE A 113 6.66 -29.83 3.68
C ILE A 113 5.98 -28.89 2.69
N ILE A 114 6.26 -27.59 2.82
CA ILE A 114 5.67 -26.53 2.01
C ILE A 114 6.81 -25.75 1.37
N HIS A 115 6.90 -25.78 0.05
CA HIS A 115 7.81 -24.94 -0.73
C HIS A 115 7.06 -23.73 -1.27
N LYS A 116 7.58 -22.53 -1.00
CA LYS A 116 7.02 -21.27 -1.50
C LYS A 116 8.06 -20.45 -2.24
N ARG A 117 7.66 -19.87 -3.38
CA ARG A 117 8.43 -18.85 -4.09
C ARG A 117 7.52 -17.85 -4.79
N SER A 118 7.99 -16.62 -4.99
CA SER A 118 7.30 -15.64 -5.81
C SER A 118 7.70 -15.84 -7.28
N VAL A 119 6.72 -15.99 -8.17
CA VAL A 119 6.94 -16.37 -9.58
C VAL A 119 6.42 -15.34 -10.59
N GLY A 120 6.07 -14.13 -10.13
CA GLY A 120 5.56 -13.05 -10.98
C GLY A 120 4.16 -12.58 -10.58
N GLU A 121 3.30 -12.38 -11.56
CA GLU A 121 1.94 -11.84 -11.43
C GLU A 121 0.89 -12.92 -11.13
N ALA A 122 -0.01 -12.65 -10.19
CA ALA A 122 -1.08 -13.60 -9.81
C ALA A 122 -2.10 -13.79 -10.94
N PRO A 123 -2.80 -14.93 -10.99
CA PRO A 123 -3.98 -15.08 -11.85
C PRO A 123 -4.96 -13.93 -11.60
N HIS A 124 -5.49 -13.35 -12.68
CA HIS A 124 -6.40 -12.19 -12.64
C HIS A 124 -5.80 -10.90 -12.04
N SER A 125 -4.48 -10.84 -11.83
CA SER A 125 -3.83 -9.56 -11.56
C SER A 125 -3.74 -8.74 -12.86
N CYS A 126 -3.77 -7.42 -12.72
CA CYS A 126 -3.61 -6.47 -13.79
C CYS A 126 -2.98 -5.21 -13.20
N VAL A 127 -1.65 -5.19 -13.18
CA VAL A 127 -0.88 -4.14 -12.48
C VAL A 127 -1.23 -2.75 -13.00
N ALA A 128 -1.58 -2.63 -14.29
CA ALA A 128 -2.06 -1.39 -14.89
C ALA A 128 -3.29 -0.80 -14.16
N ILE A 129 -4.25 -1.63 -13.76
CA ILE A 129 -5.44 -1.16 -13.01
C ILE A 129 -5.02 -0.61 -11.65
N ALA A 130 -4.20 -1.35 -10.89
CA ALA A 130 -3.73 -0.92 -9.57
C ALA A 130 -2.91 0.40 -9.66
N ALA A 131 -2.07 0.52 -10.68
CA ALA A 131 -1.28 1.72 -10.94
C ALA A 131 -2.18 2.93 -11.26
N HIS A 132 -3.19 2.78 -12.13
CA HIS A 132 -4.12 3.85 -12.47
C HIS A 132 -4.95 4.30 -11.25
N ILE A 133 -5.44 3.37 -10.44
CA ILE A 133 -6.20 3.69 -9.21
C ILE A 133 -5.33 4.49 -8.24
N THR A 134 -4.10 4.04 -7.98
CA THR A 134 -3.21 4.71 -7.02
C THR A 134 -2.70 6.06 -7.51
N GLU A 135 -2.47 6.22 -8.83
CA GLU A 135 -2.13 7.52 -9.43
C GLU A 135 -3.30 8.49 -9.34
N SER A 136 -4.51 8.06 -9.71
CA SER A 136 -5.72 8.91 -9.65
C SER A 136 -6.00 9.38 -8.22
N ALA A 137 -5.85 8.49 -7.23
CA ALA A 137 -5.99 8.86 -5.82
C ALA A 137 -4.95 9.90 -5.37
N ARG A 138 -3.71 9.79 -5.84
CA ARG A 138 -2.64 10.74 -5.52
C ARG A 138 -2.87 12.10 -6.17
N LEU A 139 -3.32 12.13 -7.42
CA LEU A 139 -3.63 13.37 -8.13
C LEU A 139 -4.86 14.06 -7.54
N TYR A 140 -5.87 13.29 -7.10
CA TYR A 140 -6.98 13.87 -6.36
C TYR A 140 -6.51 14.56 -5.06
N LEU A 141 -5.61 13.94 -4.29
CA LEU A 141 -5.01 14.62 -3.14
C LEU A 141 -4.23 15.87 -3.54
N TRP A 142 -3.49 15.83 -4.65
CA TRP A 142 -2.77 16.99 -5.18
C TRP A 142 -3.72 18.15 -5.49
N GLU A 143 -4.85 17.89 -6.16
CA GLU A 143 -5.88 18.90 -6.42
C GLU A 143 -6.44 19.51 -5.13
N LEU A 144 -6.60 18.70 -4.07
CA LEU A 144 -7.02 19.22 -2.76
C LEU A 144 -5.95 20.13 -2.14
N PHE A 145 -4.67 19.82 -2.31
CA PHE A 145 -3.57 20.68 -1.85
C PHE A 145 -3.60 22.01 -2.59
N GLU A 146 -3.82 22.00 -3.92
CA GLU A 146 -3.93 23.21 -4.73
C GLU A 146 -5.12 24.08 -4.30
N LYS A 147 -6.27 23.47 -4.01
CA LYS A 147 -7.47 24.20 -3.53
C LYS A 147 -7.25 24.86 -2.17
N VAL A 148 -6.53 24.21 -1.26
CA VAL A 148 -6.27 24.70 0.10
C VAL A 148 -5.07 25.64 0.16
N GLY A 149 -4.12 25.48 -0.76
CA GLY A 149 -2.79 26.04 -0.70
C GLY A 149 -1.83 25.09 0.01
N PHE A 150 -0.68 24.80 -0.59
CA PHE A 150 0.30 23.85 -0.07
C PHE A 150 0.77 24.19 1.36
N ASP A 151 0.97 25.48 1.67
CA ASP A 151 1.39 25.95 3.00
C ASP A 151 0.33 25.75 4.10
N ASN A 152 -0.92 25.51 3.73
CA ASN A 152 -2.02 25.31 4.66
C ASN A 152 -2.26 23.82 4.97
N VAL A 153 -1.61 22.91 4.24
CA VAL A 153 -1.69 21.48 4.49
C VAL A 153 -0.67 21.07 5.56
N MET A 154 -1.13 20.82 6.78
CA MET A 154 -0.23 20.48 7.89
C MET A 154 0.30 19.04 7.79
N TYR A 155 -0.55 18.10 7.36
CA TYR A 155 -0.18 16.69 7.27
C TYR A 155 -1.08 15.94 6.28
N CYS A 156 -0.53 14.92 5.64
CA CYS A 156 -1.25 14.01 4.77
C CYS A 156 -0.79 12.56 4.98
N ASP A 157 -1.72 11.62 5.01
CA ASP A 157 -1.43 10.18 4.96
C ASP A 157 -2.46 9.44 4.11
N THR A 158 -2.00 8.92 2.98
CA THR A 158 -2.70 8.05 2.02
C THR A 158 -3.97 8.62 1.40
N ASP A 159 -4.98 8.95 2.20
CA ASP A 159 -6.32 9.39 1.83
C ASP A 159 -6.89 10.43 2.83
N SER A 160 -6.04 11.02 3.67
CA SER A 160 -6.45 11.94 4.74
C SER A 160 -5.59 13.20 4.77
N LEU A 161 -6.23 14.33 5.11
CA LEU A 161 -5.59 15.64 5.31
C LEU A 161 -5.81 16.11 6.75
N LYS A 162 -4.82 16.78 7.32
CA LYS A 162 -4.96 17.57 8.55
C LYS A 162 -4.72 19.03 8.22
N LEU A 163 -5.72 19.86 8.53
CA LEU A 163 -5.75 21.28 8.24
C LEU A 163 -6.10 22.04 9.52
N ARG A 164 -5.76 23.33 9.58
CA ARG A 164 -6.36 24.22 10.57
C ARG A 164 -7.82 24.45 10.22
N ALA A 165 -8.64 24.72 11.24
CA ALA A 165 -10.08 24.94 11.04
C ALA A 165 -10.38 26.14 10.11
N CYS A 166 -9.55 27.18 10.10
CA CYS A 166 -9.69 28.33 9.21
C CYS A 166 -9.46 27.99 7.73
N ASP A 167 -8.66 26.96 7.43
CA ASP A 167 -8.21 26.63 6.08
C ASP A 167 -9.14 25.64 5.37
N ILE A 168 -10.21 25.20 6.03
CA ILE A 168 -11.15 24.19 5.49
C ILE A 168 -12.11 24.77 4.44
N ARG A 169 -12.28 26.09 4.40
CA ARG A 169 -13.30 26.77 3.58
C ARG A 169 -13.28 26.34 2.10
N PRO A 170 -12.12 26.22 1.41
CA PRO A 170 -12.07 25.81 0.01
C PRO A 170 -12.59 24.39 -0.25
N LEU A 171 -12.61 23.53 0.77
CA LEU A 171 -13.02 22.13 0.65
C LEU A 171 -14.49 21.89 1.00
N LYS A 172 -15.22 22.89 1.52
CA LYS A 172 -16.59 22.70 2.04
C LYS A 172 -17.55 22.04 1.03
N SER A 173 -17.46 22.38 -0.25
CA SER A 173 -18.33 21.79 -1.29
C SER A 173 -17.99 20.33 -1.64
N LEU A 174 -16.83 19.85 -1.20
CA LEU A 174 -16.33 18.50 -1.39
C LEU A 174 -16.47 17.64 -0.12
N MET A 175 -17.12 18.18 0.93
CA MET A 175 -17.31 17.47 2.19
C MET A 175 -18.71 16.88 2.30
N ASP A 176 -18.78 15.57 2.56
CA ASP A 176 -20.00 14.83 2.82
C ASP A 176 -19.64 13.47 3.47
N GLU A 177 -20.36 13.08 4.51
CA GLU A 177 -20.09 11.84 5.26
C GLU A 177 -20.51 10.56 4.49
N TYR A 178 -21.51 10.67 3.61
CA TYR A 178 -22.22 9.54 3.00
C TYR A 178 -22.13 9.50 1.47
N ARG A 179 -21.54 10.52 0.83
CA ARG A 179 -21.32 10.51 -0.61
C ARG A 179 -19.97 9.88 -0.95
N LEU A 180 -19.97 8.96 -1.91
CA LEU A 180 -18.75 8.32 -2.39
C LEU A 180 -17.82 9.37 -3.01
N GLY A 181 -16.53 9.33 -2.64
CA GLY A 181 -15.50 10.25 -3.13
C GLY A 181 -15.42 11.59 -2.39
N TYR A 182 -16.38 11.90 -1.52
CA TYR A 182 -16.38 13.12 -0.72
C TYR A 182 -15.54 12.97 0.55
N LEU A 183 -15.13 14.11 1.09
CA LEU A 183 -14.31 14.22 2.30
C LEU A 183 -15.20 14.13 3.54
N ASP A 184 -14.85 13.23 4.46
CA ASP A 184 -15.53 13.07 5.74
C ASP A 184 -14.68 13.67 6.88
N LEU A 185 -15.29 14.51 7.72
CA LEU A 185 -14.63 15.11 8.87
C LEU A 185 -14.53 14.08 10.01
N LYS A 186 -13.42 13.35 10.03
CA LYS A 186 -13.21 12.25 11.00
C LYS A 186 -12.91 12.68 12.42
N ASP A 187 -12.27 13.82 12.62
CA ASP A 187 -11.72 14.19 13.92
C ASP A 187 -11.46 15.69 14.04
N LYS A 188 -11.44 16.20 15.28
CA LYS A 188 -11.07 17.58 15.61
C LYS A 188 -10.13 17.54 16.81
N THR A 189 -9.09 18.37 16.77
CA THR A 189 -8.07 18.44 17.82
C THR A 189 -7.69 19.89 18.05
N LYS A 190 -7.37 20.24 19.28
CA LYS A 190 -6.86 21.56 19.68
C LYS A 190 -5.34 21.64 19.53
N ARG A 191 -4.63 20.51 19.59
CA ARG A 191 -3.17 20.45 19.53
C ARG A 191 -2.71 19.29 18.66
N LEU A 192 -1.88 19.59 17.68
CA LEU A 192 -1.28 18.58 16.79
C LEU A 192 0.23 18.77 16.74
N ASP A 193 0.97 17.82 17.30
CA ASP A 193 2.43 17.76 17.21
C ASP A 193 2.83 16.71 16.16
N ILE A 194 3.42 17.13 15.05
CA ILE A 194 3.84 16.25 13.95
C ILE A 194 5.35 16.02 14.08
N MET A 195 5.74 14.76 14.27
CA MET A 195 7.15 14.39 14.40
C MET A 195 7.68 13.71 13.13
N GLY A 196 6.79 13.18 12.28
CA GLY A 196 7.18 12.57 11.01
C GLY A 196 6.06 11.78 10.34
N ALA A 197 6.42 11.02 9.30
CA ALA A 197 5.46 10.20 8.59
C ALA A 197 4.90 9.10 9.50
N LYS A 198 3.57 9.09 9.70
CA LYS A 198 2.87 8.17 10.61
C LYS A 198 3.38 8.27 12.06
N ALA A 199 3.80 9.46 12.45
CA ALA A 199 4.32 9.81 13.77
C ALA A 199 3.78 11.21 14.16
N TYR A 200 2.65 11.24 14.86
CA TYR A 200 2.05 12.49 15.37
C TYR A 200 1.32 12.26 16.69
N GLN A 201 1.17 13.33 17.46
CA GLN A 201 0.47 13.35 18.72
C GLN A 201 -0.64 14.40 18.70
N THR A 202 -1.73 14.06 19.36
CA THR A 202 -2.83 14.97 19.71
C THR A 202 -3.06 14.87 21.22
N GLU A 203 -3.96 15.68 21.76
CA GLU A 203 -4.37 15.60 23.16
C GLU A 203 -4.93 14.22 23.54
N ASP A 204 -5.60 13.52 22.62
CA ASP A 204 -6.30 12.27 22.90
C ASP A 204 -5.51 11.01 22.54
N LYS A 205 -4.56 11.13 21.61
CA LYS A 205 -3.85 9.97 21.06
C LYS A 205 -2.45 10.29 20.55
N LEU A 206 -1.59 9.30 20.71
CA LEU A 206 -0.31 9.17 20.03
C LEU A 206 -0.45 8.16 18.88
N VAL A 207 -0.04 8.56 17.68
CA VAL A 207 0.02 7.70 16.50
C VAL A 207 1.49 7.52 16.12
N MET A 208 2.00 6.30 16.27
CA MET A 208 3.38 5.94 15.93
C MET A 208 3.39 4.62 15.16
N LYS A 209 4.00 4.61 13.97
CA LYS A 209 4.04 3.43 13.10
C LYS A 209 4.66 2.22 13.82
N GLY A 210 3.87 1.17 13.94
CA GLY A 210 4.30 -0.09 14.52
C GLY A 210 4.58 -0.03 16.01
N VAL A 211 3.96 0.90 16.73
CA VAL A 211 3.84 0.88 18.20
C VAL A 211 2.36 0.65 18.55
N PRO A 212 2.03 -0.43 19.27
CA PRO A 212 0.66 -0.68 19.73
C PRO A 212 0.18 0.41 20.71
N ARG A 213 -1.13 0.68 20.73
CA ARG A 213 -1.73 1.68 21.63
C ARG A 213 -1.47 1.41 23.13
N LYS A 214 -1.30 0.13 23.51
CA LYS A 214 -1.03 -0.30 24.89
C LYS A 214 0.46 -0.35 25.24
N ALA A 215 1.35 0.11 24.35
CA ALA A 215 2.78 0.09 24.62
C ALA A 215 3.14 1.07 25.74
N LYS A 216 4.05 0.65 26.63
CA LYS A 216 4.58 1.49 27.71
C LYS A 216 5.74 2.31 27.18
N LYS A 217 5.69 3.63 27.32
CA LYS A 217 6.85 4.49 27.03
C LYS A 217 7.92 4.24 28.10
N VAL A 218 9.12 3.89 27.67
CA VAL A 218 10.27 3.64 28.57
C VAL A 218 11.35 4.70 28.43
N ASP A 219 11.40 5.40 27.29
CA ASP A 219 12.29 6.52 27.03
C ASP A 219 11.69 7.43 25.95
N THR A 220 12.37 8.52 25.61
CA THR A 220 12.10 9.34 24.43
C THR A 220 12.15 8.45 23.19
N TYR A 221 11.00 8.31 22.52
CA TYR A 221 10.78 7.45 21.35
C TYR A 221 11.04 5.94 21.53
N LYS A 222 11.24 5.45 22.75
CA LYS A 222 11.35 4.00 23.01
C LYS A 222 10.12 3.49 23.73
N TYR A 223 9.53 2.45 23.15
CA TYR A 223 8.30 1.85 23.65
C TYR A 223 8.48 0.36 23.87
N GLU A 224 8.02 -0.08 25.03
CA GLU A 224 8.04 -1.46 25.45
C GLU A 224 6.64 -2.07 25.31
N TYR A 225 6.55 -3.22 24.65
CA TYR A 225 5.32 -4.00 24.56
C TYR A 225 5.59 -5.48 24.31
N TYR A 226 4.58 -6.30 24.55
CA TYR A 226 4.65 -7.72 24.21
C TYR A 226 4.36 -7.91 22.72
N THR A 227 5.32 -8.48 22.01
CA THR A 227 5.13 -8.92 20.62
C THR A 227 4.63 -10.36 20.65
N PHE A 228 3.47 -10.55 20.03
CA PHE A 228 2.84 -11.84 19.78
C PHE A 228 3.51 -12.46 18.56
N PHE A 229 4.18 -13.59 18.74
CA PHE A 229 4.85 -14.27 17.63
C PHE A 229 3.80 -14.89 16.72
N ASN A 230 3.92 -14.65 15.42
CA ASN A 230 3.12 -15.37 14.44
C ASN A 230 3.75 -16.73 14.16
N GLN A 231 3.02 -17.59 13.46
CA GLN A 231 3.48 -18.93 13.09
C GLN A 231 4.86 -18.94 12.43
N SER A 232 5.14 -17.98 11.54
CA SER A 232 6.45 -17.88 10.89
C SER A 232 7.56 -17.51 11.86
N THR A 233 7.29 -16.64 12.84
CA THR A 233 8.25 -16.29 13.88
C THR A 233 8.52 -17.48 14.78
N HIS A 234 7.50 -18.26 15.19
CA HIS A 234 7.72 -19.50 15.94
C HIS A 234 8.57 -20.51 15.16
N LEU A 235 8.32 -20.66 13.86
CA LEU A 235 9.12 -21.55 13.00
C LEU A 235 10.58 -21.09 12.88
N ASN A 236 10.83 -19.80 12.74
CA ASN A 236 12.18 -19.25 12.66
C ASN A 236 12.97 -19.39 13.97
N GLU A 237 12.28 -19.31 15.11
CA GLU A 237 12.87 -19.40 16.45
C GLU A 237 12.90 -20.84 17.01
N GLY A 238 12.49 -21.85 16.21
CA GLY A 238 12.48 -23.26 16.62
C GLY A 238 11.48 -23.59 17.73
N VAL A 239 10.41 -22.79 17.88
CA VAL A 239 9.43 -22.92 18.96
C VAL A 239 8.33 -23.89 18.57
N THR A 240 8.33 -25.09 19.15
CA THR A 240 7.46 -26.20 18.70
C THR A 240 6.28 -26.51 19.61
N ARG A 241 6.29 -26.07 20.88
CA ARG A 241 5.32 -26.53 21.90
C ARG A 241 4.45 -25.43 22.52
N TYR A 242 4.97 -24.21 22.65
CA TYR A 242 4.31 -23.13 23.39
C TYR A 242 4.15 -21.88 22.56
N TYR A 243 3.11 -21.10 22.85
CA TYR A 243 2.95 -19.79 22.26
C TYR A 243 3.84 -18.78 22.99
N LEU A 244 4.93 -18.36 22.34
CA LEU A 244 5.81 -17.33 22.90
C LEU A 244 5.28 -15.90 22.66
N THR A 245 5.40 -15.10 23.71
CA THR A 245 5.36 -13.63 23.65
C THR A 245 6.71 -13.09 24.08
N LYS A 246 7.29 -12.16 23.32
CA LYS A 246 8.56 -11.53 23.68
C LYS A 246 8.34 -10.08 24.08
N LYS A 247 8.85 -9.71 25.25
CA LYS A 247 8.96 -8.30 25.63
C LYS A 247 9.92 -7.62 24.67
N THR A 248 9.43 -6.65 23.92
CA THR A 248 10.19 -5.98 22.87
C THR A 248 10.26 -4.50 23.23
N VAL A 249 11.48 -3.95 23.25
CA VAL A 249 11.69 -2.51 23.27
C VAL A 249 11.95 -2.08 21.84
N LYS A 250 11.10 -1.18 21.33
CA LYS A 250 11.21 -0.66 19.98
C LYS A 250 11.58 0.81 20.02
N ASP A 251 12.67 1.15 19.35
CA ASP A 251 13.02 2.53 19.03
C ASP A 251 12.22 2.96 17.80
N VAL A 252 11.45 4.03 17.96
CA VAL A 252 10.66 4.65 16.90
C VAL A 252 10.98 6.13 16.80
N THR A 253 12.26 6.48 16.93
CA THR A 253 12.75 7.83 16.68
C THR A 253 12.20 8.32 15.33
N PRO A 254 11.36 9.37 15.31
CA PRO A 254 10.75 9.87 14.10
C PRO A 254 11.81 10.31 13.11
N ARG A 255 11.64 9.89 11.86
CA ARG A 255 12.46 10.32 10.73
C ARG A 255 11.52 10.69 9.59
N TYR A 256 11.80 11.80 8.94
CA TYR A 256 11.13 12.18 7.71
C TYR A 256 12.16 12.13 6.59
N ASP A 257 11.99 11.19 5.67
CA ASP A 257 12.95 10.81 4.63
C ASP A 257 12.42 11.11 3.22
N LYS A 258 11.43 12.01 3.11
CA LYS A 258 10.75 12.34 1.84
C LYS A 258 10.98 13.77 1.35
N GLY A 259 11.92 14.47 1.99
CA GLY A 259 12.28 15.84 1.68
C GLY A 259 13.14 16.42 2.80
N GLU A 260 13.63 17.64 2.57
CA GLU A 260 14.39 18.41 3.55
C GLU A 260 13.42 19.19 4.44
N ILE A 261 13.66 19.15 5.75
CA ILE A 261 12.84 19.87 6.72
C ILE A 261 13.51 21.20 7.03
N THR A 262 12.81 22.30 6.81
CA THR A 262 13.28 23.64 7.16
C THR A 262 13.23 23.87 8.67
N THR A 263 13.88 24.93 9.16
CA THR A 263 13.81 25.34 10.58
C THR A 263 12.39 25.67 11.06
N GLU A 264 11.49 26.03 10.15
CA GLU A 264 10.07 26.31 10.41
C GLU A 264 9.19 25.04 10.33
N GLY A 265 9.79 23.88 10.04
CA GLY A 265 9.07 22.62 9.89
C GLY A 265 8.38 22.41 8.53
N LYS A 266 8.67 23.25 7.52
CA LYS A 266 8.21 23.03 6.14
C LYS A 266 9.03 21.95 5.47
N ILE A 267 8.42 21.21 4.55
CA ILE A 267 9.10 20.15 3.79
C ILE A 267 9.39 20.69 2.39
N ILE A 268 10.67 20.74 2.02
CA ILE A 268 11.13 20.97 0.66
C ILE A 268 11.29 19.60 0.00
N PRO A 269 10.52 19.27 -1.04
CA PRO A 269 10.71 18.00 -1.75
C PRO A 269 12.12 17.90 -2.33
N PHE A 270 12.71 16.71 -2.32
CA PHE A 270 13.99 16.50 -2.97
C PHE A 270 13.91 16.87 -4.45
N GLN A 271 14.87 17.68 -4.91
CA GLN A 271 15.05 17.91 -6.34
C GLN A 271 15.80 16.72 -6.93
N LEU A 272 15.15 16.02 -7.85
CA LEU A 272 15.78 14.88 -8.53
C LEU A 272 16.83 15.41 -9.52
N GLU A 273 18.09 15.34 -9.13
CA GLU A 273 19.21 15.48 -10.05
C GLU A 273 19.24 14.30 -11.03
N SER A 274 19.59 14.59 -12.28
CA SER A 274 19.50 13.63 -13.38
C SER A 274 20.56 12.53 -13.28
N TYR A 275 20.20 11.37 -12.73
CA TYR A 275 21.01 10.14 -12.82
C TYR A 275 20.23 9.00 -13.46
N GLY A 276 19.52 9.29 -14.55
CA GLY A 276 18.91 8.25 -15.38
C GLY A 276 19.98 7.60 -16.27
N PRO A 277 19.89 6.29 -16.55
CA PRO A 277 20.70 5.67 -17.60
C PRO A 277 20.49 6.41 -18.92
N LEU A 278 21.52 6.43 -19.78
CA LEU A 278 21.40 7.00 -21.12
C LEU A 278 20.22 6.31 -21.83
N LEU A 279 19.52 7.05 -22.70
CA LEU A 279 18.39 6.54 -23.46
C LEU A 279 18.72 5.24 -24.24
N SER A 280 19.99 5.07 -24.60
CA SER A 280 20.56 3.89 -25.26
C SER A 280 20.74 2.65 -24.36
N GLN A 281 20.57 2.81 -23.04
CA GLN A 281 20.72 1.75 -22.04
C GLN A 281 19.37 1.26 -21.50
N LEU A 282 18.26 1.86 -21.94
CA LEU A 282 16.93 1.36 -21.61
C LEU A 282 16.63 0.12 -22.46
N PRO A 283 16.11 -0.96 -21.87
CA PRO A 283 15.74 -2.15 -22.64
C PRO A 283 14.70 -1.77 -23.70
N GLU A 284 14.83 -2.36 -24.89
CA GLU A 284 13.82 -2.20 -25.92
C GLU A 284 12.44 -2.61 -25.37
N PRO A 285 11.36 -1.88 -25.72
CA PRO A 285 10.03 -2.23 -25.29
C PRO A 285 9.74 -3.68 -25.68
N PRO A 286 9.18 -4.50 -24.78
CA PRO A 286 8.78 -5.85 -25.14
C PRO A 286 7.82 -5.79 -26.33
N SER A 287 8.10 -6.59 -27.35
CA SER A 287 7.15 -6.87 -28.42
C SER A 287 5.94 -7.61 -27.82
N PHE A 288 4.93 -6.86 -27.36
CA PHE A 288 3.71 -7.44 -26.78
C PHE A 288 2.78 -8.07 -27.83
N PHE A 289 3.10 -7.99 -29.13
CA PHE A 289 2.24 -8.40 -30.23
C PHE A 289 2.83 -9.46 -31.18
N SER A 290 3.98 -10.07 -30.87
CA SER A 290 4.62 -11.02 -31.81
C SER A 290 4.15 -12.48 -31.70
N ASN A 291 3.29 -12.85 -30.74
CA ASN A 291 2.76 -14.20 -30.67
C ASN A 291 1.28 -14.21 -31.11
N PRO A 292 0.93 -14.93 -32.20
CA PRO A 292 -0.47 -15.09 -32.58
C PRO A 292 -1.25 -15.80 -31.46
N PRO A 293 -2.56 -15.53 -31.32
CA PRO A 293 -3.38 -16.22 -30.33
C PRO A 293 -3.31 -17.73 -30.57
N VAL A 294 -2.93 -18.46 -29.51
CA VAL A 294 -3.01 -19.94 -29.48
C VAL A 294 -4.46 -20.30 -29.71
N GLN A 295 -4.77 -20.94 -30.85
CA GLN A 295 -6.11 -21.44 -31.13
C GLN A 295 -6.50 -22.45 -30.03
N PRO A 296 -7.75 -22.39 -29.53
CA PRO A 296 -8.23 -23.42 -28.61
C PRO A 296 -8.22 -24.79 -29.33
N PRO A 297 -7.92 -25.89 -28.62
CA PRO A 297 -7.97 -27.23 -29.22
C PRO A 297 -9.40 -27.55 -29.66
N GLU A 298 -9.52 -28.10 -30.86
CA GLU A 298 -10.81 -28.56 -31.39
C GLU A 298 -11.40 -29.66 -30.48
N PRO A 299 -12.72 -29.64 -30.25
CA PRO A 299 -13.37 -30.66 -29.46
C PRO A 299 -13.37 -32.00 -30.22
N SER A 300 -12.84 -33.04 -29.56
CA SER A 300 -12.98 -34.45 -29.94
C SER A 300 -14.36 -35.00 -29.61
#